data_AF-A0A804LXI1-F1
#
_entry.id   AF-A0A804LXI1-F1
#
_cell.length_a   1.000
_cell.length_b   1.000
_cell.length_c   1.000
_cell.angle_alpha   90.00
_cell.angle_beta   90.00
_cell.angle_gamma   90.00
#
_symmetry.space_group_name_H-M   'P 1'
#
loop_
_entity.id
_entity.type
_entity.pdbx_description
1 polymer ?
#
loop_
_entity_poly.entity_id
_entity_poly.type
_entity_poly.pdbx_seq_one_letter_code
_entity_poly.pdbx_strand_id
1 'polypeptide(L)'
;MVLYETLRLYSAVPLIVRRATTGADHCGVKVPKGTLLLIPIAMLHRDEEVWGADAGAFNPLQFRDGIGRAAMHLNALLSFFLGPRSCIGQDFAMPDNCNLC
;
A
#
# COMPACT_ATOMS: atom_id res chain seq x y z
N MET A 1 8.98 -8.55 -9.71
CA MET A 1 7.81 -8.25 -10.57
C MET A 1 6.55 -9.03 -10.18
N VAL A 2 6.43 -10.33 -10.50
CA VAL A 2 5.20 -11.13 -10.23
C VAL A 2 4.80 -11.09 -8.76
N LEU A 3 5.74 -11.25 -7.83
CA LEU A 3 5.46 -11.18 -6.40
C LEU A 3 4.87 -9.82 -5.97
N TYR A 4 5.44 -8.70 -6.44
CA TYR A 4 4.93 -7.37 -6.13
C TYR A 4 3.52 -7.16 -6.64
N GLU A 5 3.25 -7.64 -7.85
CA GLU A 5 1.92 -7.53 -8.45
C GLU A 5 0.88 -8.38 -7.70
N THR A 6 1.25 -9.60 -7.31
CA THR A 6 0.42 -10.43 -6.43
C THR A 6 0.17 -9.74 -5.09
N LEU A 7 1.19 -9.16 -4.47
CA LEU A 7 1.07 -8.45 -3.18
C LEU A 7 0.26 -7.15 -3.29
N ARG A 8 0.26 -6.49 -4.45
CA ARG A 8 -0.57 -5.31 -4.73
C ARG A 8 -2.05 -5.71 -4.82
N LEU A 9 -2.39 -6.68 -5.66
CA LEU A 9 -3.79 -7.05 -5.87
C LEU A 9 -4.37 -7.92 -4.74
N TYR A 10 -3.54 -8.74 -4.10
CA TYR A 10 -3.93 -9.77 -3.13
C TYR A 10 -3.07 -9.70 -1.86
N SER A 11 -2.90 -8.50 -1.31
CA SER A 11 -2.24 -8.28 -0.01
C SER A 11 -2.84 -9.18 1.08
N ALA A 12 -1.99 -9.77 1.92
CA ALA A 12 -2.42 -10.57 3.08
C ALA A 12 -3.29 -9.75 4.05
N VAL A 13 -3.10 -8.43 4.09
CA VAL A 13 -3.90 -7.50 4.88
C VAL A 13 -4.57 -6.48 3.94
N PRO A 14 -5.84 -6.68 3.55
CA PRO A 14 -6.54 -5.80 2.61
C PRO A 14 -7.08 -4.51 3.26
N LEU A 15 -7.17 -4.47 4.58
CA LEU A 15 -7.69 -3.35 5.36
C LEU A 15 -6.93 -3.26 6.69
N ILE A 16 -6.60 -2.04 7.09
CA ILE A 16 -6.17 -1.78 8.47
C ILE A 16 -7.05 -0.74 9.13
N VAL A 17 -7.23 -0.91 10.44
CA VAL A 17 -7.88 0.05 11.31
C VAL A 17 -6.85 0.67 12.26
N ARG A 18 -6.90 1.99 12.41
CA ARG A 18 -6.19 2.76 13.44
C ARG A 18 -7.22 3.48 14.30
N ARG A 19 -6.87 3.76 15.56
CA ARG A 19 -7.68 4.60 16.44
C ARG A 19 -6.92 5.88 16.74
N ALA A 20 -7.56 7.02 16.53
CA ALA A 20 -7.00 8.31 16.88
C ALA A 20 -6.78 8.40 18.40
N THR A 21 -5.54 8.57 18.83
CA THR A 21 -5.18 8.69 20.26
C THR A 21 -5.37 10.11 20.80
N THR A 22 -5.38 11.09 19.89
CA THR A 22 -5.63 12.51 20.16
C THR A 22 -6.60 13.07 19.12
N GLY A 23 -7.20 14.21 19.43
CA GLY A 23 -7.92 14.98 18.41
C GLY A 23 -6.92 15.56 17.40
N ALA A 24 -7.29 15.60 16.13
CA ALA A 24 -6.51 16.20 15.06
C ALA A 24 -7.42 16.91 14.05
N ASP A 25 -6.87 17.88 13.33
CA ASP A 25 -7.47 18.44 12.13
C ASP A 25 -6.51 18.14 10.97
N HIS A 26 -6.99 17.44 9.95
CA HIS A 26 -6.21 17.10 8.78
C HIS A 26 -6.89 17.66 7.53
N CYS A 27 -6.32 18.71 6.95
CA CYS A 27 -6.85 19.38 5.76
C CYS A 27 -8.33 19.82 5.90
N GLY A 28 -8.74 20.27 7.10
CA GLY A 28 -10.11 20.67 7.41
C GLY A 28 -11.01 19.53 7.89
N VAL A 29 -10.51 18.28 7.87
CA VAL A 29 -11.22 17.12 8.42
C VAL A 29 -10.88 16.98 9.90
N LYS A 30 -11.85 17.31 10.76
CA LYS A 30 -11.73 17.10 12.19
C LYS A 30 -11.86 15.61 12.52
N VAL A 31 -10.84 15.07 13.17
CA VAL A 31 -10.77 13.70 13.66
C VAL A 31 -10.72 13.73 15.19
N PRO A 32 -11.85 13.56 15.89
CA PRO A 32 -11.86 13.47 17.34
C PRO A 32 -11.04 12.28 17.86
N LYS A 33 -10.55 12.39 19.09
CA LYS A 33 -9.95 11.27 19.81
C LYS A 33 -10.93 10.10 19.86
N GLY A 34 -10.42 8.89 19.62
CA GLY A 34 -11.22 7.66 19.61
C GLY A 34 -11.79 7.29 18.23
N THR A 35 -11.75 8.18 17.24
CA THR A 35 -12.17 7.89 15.86
C THR A 35 -11.41 6.71 15.28
N LEU A 36 -12.11 5.80 14.61
CA LEU A 36 -11.51 4.72 13.83
C LEU A 36 -11.18 5.22 12.42
N LEU A 37 -9.92 5.13 12.04
CA LEU A 37 -9.41 5.46 10.72
C LEU A 37 -9.16 4.16 9.96
N LEU A 38 -9.84 3.99 8.84
CA LEU A 38 -9.71 2.82 7.98
C LEU A 38 -8.77 3.15 6.82
N ILE A 39 -7.82 2.25 6.56
CA ILE A 39 -6.90 2.31 5.42
C ILE A 39 -7.24 1.13 4.50
N PRO A 40 -8.07 1.34 3.47
CA PRO A 40 -8.57 0.28 2.60
C PRO A 40 -7.55 -0.08 1.51
N ILE A 41 -6.50 -0.80 1.88
CA ILE A 41 -5.38 -1.13 0.96
C ILE A 41 -5.87 -1.77 -0.34
N ALA A 42 -6.76 -2.76 -0.27
CA ALA A 42 -7.22 -3.45 -1.48
C ALA A 42 -7.91 -2.52 -2.49
N MET A 43 -8.54 -1.44 -1.99
CA MET A 43 -9.14 -0.38 -2.80
C MET A 43 -8.07 0.59 -3.31
N LEU A 44 -7.18 1.06 -2.43
CA LEU A 44 -6.07 1.95 -2.79
C LEU A 44 -5.12 1.31 -3.83
N HIS A 45 -4.98 -0.01 -3.81
CA HIS A 45 -4.18 -0.77 -4.79
C HIS A 45 -4.88 -0.98 -6.13
N ARG A 46 -6.13 -0.57 -6.26
CA ARG A 46 -6.93 -0.61 -7.49
C ARG A 46 -7.40 0.78 -7.93
N ASP A 47 -6.89 1.82 -7.29
CA ASP A 47 -7.19 3.20 -7.64
C ASP A 47 -6.52 3.55 -8.98
N GLU A 48 -7.33 3.82 -10.00
CA GLU A 48 -6.87 4.13 -11.35
C GLU A 48 -6.11 5.47 -11.42
N GLU A 49 -6.37 6.40 -10.49
CA GLU A 49 -5.59 7.65 -10.42
C GLU A 49 -4.15 7.39 -9.96
N VAL A 50 -3.93 6.34 -9.18
CA VAL A 50 -2.62 5.99 -8.61
C VAL A 50 -1.88 4.97 -9.48
N TRP A 51 -2.60 3.97 -10.01
CA TRP A 51 -2.02 2.81 -10.69
C TRP A 51 -2.29 2.75 -12.19
N GLY A 52 -3.06 3.69 -12.74
CA GLY A 52 -3.41 3.75 -14.16
C GLY A 52 -4.68 2.97 -14.50
N ALA A 53 -5.09 3.06 -15.77
CA ALA A 53 -6.37 2.51 -16.24
C ALA A 53 -6.49 0.98 -16.12
N ASP A 54 -5.37 0.26 -16.03
CA ASP A 54 -5.33 -1.19 -15.81
C ASP A 54 -5.15 -1.57 -14.33
N ALA A 55 -5.42 -0.67 -13.38
CA ALA A 55 -5.23 -0.90 -11.94
C ALA A 55 -5.92 -2.17 -11.41
N GLY A 56 -7.03 -2.59 -12.01
CA GLY A 56 -7.74 -3.83 -11.68
C GLY A 56 -7.18 -5.10 -12.32
N ALA A 57 -6.34 -4.99 -13.34
CA ALA A 57 -5.74 -6.10 -14.05
C ALA A 57 -4.43 -6.55 -13.39
N PHE A 58 -4.12 -7.85 -13.53
CA PHE A 58 -2.85 -8.41 -13.10
C PHE A 58 -1.78 -8.19 -14.19
N ASN A 59 -0.91 -7.21 -13.99
CA ASN A 59 0.15 -6.79 -14.91
C ASN A 59 1.53 -6.74 -14.22
N PRO A 60 2.27 -7.86 -14.12
CA PRO A 60 3.59 -7.88 -13.47
C PRO A 60 4.63 -6.92 -14.07
N LEU A 61 4.46 -6.54 -15.34
CA LEU A 61 5.41 -5.68 -16.05
C LEU A 61 5.37 -4.22 -15.57
N GLN A 62 4.33 -3.80 -14.85
CA GLN A 62 4.31 -2.47 -14.23
C GLN A 62 5.47 -2.26 -13.24
N PHE A 63 6.02 -3.34 -12.68
CA PHE A 63 7.16 -3.33 -11.77
C PHE A 63 8.52 -3.55 -12.46
N ARG A 64 8.59 -3.52 -13.81
CA ARG A 64 9.85 -3.80 -14.53
C ARG A 64 10.95 -2.76 -14.28
N ASP A 65 10.54 -1.53 -13.96
CA ASP A 65 11.41 -0.38 -13.75
C ASP A 65 11.55 -0.07 -12.23
N GLY A 66 11.25 -1.06 -11.38
CA GLY A 66 11.25 -0.99 -9.93
C GLY A 66 9.96 -0.44 -9.30
N ILE A 67 9.79 -0.69 -7.99
CA ILE A 67 8.58 -0.31 -7.22
C ILE A 67 8.30 1.20 -7.30
N GLY A 68 9.34 2.04 -7.21
CA GLY A 68 9.21 3.50 -7.19
C GLY A 68 8.68 4.11 -8.50
N ARG A 69 8.64 3.34 -9.60
CA ARG A 69 8.10 3.77 -10.90
C ARG A 69 6.81 3.05 -11.30
N ALA A 70 6.35 2.10 -10.48
CA ALA A 70 5.19 1.26 -10.79
C ALA A 70 3.84 1.96 -10.58
N ALA A 71 3.84 3.14 -9.96
CA ALA A 71 2.66 3.94 -9.66
C ALA A 71 2.99 5.43 -9.74
N MET A 72 1.96 6.27 -9.77
CA MET A 72 2.10 7.73 -9.75
C MET A 72 2.75 8.25 -8.45
N HIS A 73 2.57 7.52 -7.34
CA HIS A 73 3.12 7.86 -6.04
C HIS A 73 4.16 6.84 -5.58
N LEU A 74 5.35 7.31 -5.18
CA LEU A 74 6.49 6.49 -4.75
C LEU A 74 6.13 5.50 -3.62
N ASN A 75 5.14 5.85 -2.81
CA ASN A 75 4.71 5.10 -1.62
C ASN A 75 3.33 4.42 -1.82
N ALA A 76 2.92 4.17 -3.06
CA ALA A 76 1.61 3.57 -3.36
C ALA A 76 1.50 2.09 -2.96
N LEU A 77 2.62 1.34 -3.01
CA LEU A 77 2.62 -0.06 -2.59
C LEU A 77 2.63 -0.15 -1.05
N LEU A 78 1.55 -0.69 -0.49
CA LEU A 78 1.24 -0.69 0.95
C LEU A 78 1.08 -2.12 1.49
N SER A 79 1.53 -3.14 0.76
CA SER A 79 1.34 -4.56 1.13
C SER A 79 1.95 -4.91 2.49
N PHE A 80 3.03 -4.23 2.86
CA PHE A 80 3.66 -4.32 4.17
C PHE A 80 3.57 -3.01 4.98
N PHE A 81 2.74 -2.06 4.53
CA PHE A 81 2.68 -0.70 5.06
C PHE A 81 4.03 0.03 4.98
N LEU A 82 4.07 1.21 5.60
CA LEU A 82 5.23 2.10 5.61
C LEU A 82 5.42 2.69 7.01
N GLY A 83 6.65 3.06 7.31
CA GLY A 83 7.01 3.73 8.56
C GLY A 83 7.11 2.80 9.78
N PRO A 84 7.04 3.33 11.02
CA PRO A 84 7.38 2.61 12.24
C PRO A 84 6.41 1.47 12.62
N ARG A 85 5.32 1.33 11.87
CA ARG A 85 4.31 0.28 12.04
C ARG A 85 4.18 -0.57 10.78
N SER A 86 5.24 -0.63 9.96
CA SER A 86 5.35 -1.58 8.87
C SER A 86 5.30 -3.02 9.38
N CYS A 87 4.95 -3.93 8.49
CA CYS A 87 4.87 -5.35 8.79
C CYS A 87 6.25 -5.89 9.12
N ILE A 88 6.42 -6.42 10.33
CA ILE A 88 7.67 -7.09 10.75
C ILE A 88 7.96 -8.35 9.91
N GLY A 89 6.93 -8.92 9.26
CA GLY A 89 7.08 -10.07 8.37
C GLY A 89 7.53 -9.72 6.96
N GLN A 90 7.79 -8.44 6.64
CA GLN A 90 8.22 -8.02 5.31
C GLN A 90 9.51 -8.73 4.89
N ASP A 91 10.54 -8.71 5.74
CA ASP A 91 11.84 -9.29 5.42
C ASP A 91 11.79 -10.82 5.30
N PHE A 92 10.83 -11.46 5.97
CA PHE A 92 10.59 -12.90 5.82
C PHE A 92 9.87 -13.22 4.50
N ALA A 93 8.95 -12.36 4.07
CA ALA A 93 8.15 -12.57 2.86
C ALA A 93 8.86 -12.13 1.57
N MET A 94 9.78 -11.16 1.68
CA MET A 94 10.50 -10.57 0.55
C MET A 94 11.93 -11.11 0.51
N PRO A 95 12.25 -12.07 -0.39
CA PRO A 95 13.62 -12.55 -0.53
C PRO A 95 14.53 -11.43 -1.05
N ASP A 96 15.80 -11.42 -0.65
CA ASP A 96 16.79 -10.38 -1.01
C ASP A 96 16.82 -10.07 -2.52
N ASN A 97 16.68 -11.10 -3.35
CA ASN A 97 16.68 -10.99 -4.81
C ASN A 97 15.43 -10.29 -5.39
N CYS A 98 14.33 -10.18 -4.64
CA CYS A 98 13.15 -9.46 -5.12
C CYS A 98 13.32 -7.95 -5.05
N ASN A 99 14.23 -7.42 -4.22
CA ASN A 99 14.49 -5.98 -4.13
C ASN A 99 15.34 -5.44 -5.30
N LEU A 100 15.94 -6.33 -6.10
CA LEU A 100 16.78 -6.00 -7.26
C LEU A 100 16.02 -5.94 -8.60
N CYS A 101 14.72 -6.26 -8.60
CA CYS A 101 13.83 -6.15 -9.77
C CYS A 101 13.07 -4.83 -9.72
#